data_AF-D9PIX8-F1
#
_entry.id   AF-D9PIX8-F1
#
_cell.length_a   1.000
_cell.length_b   1.000
_cell.length_c   1.000
_cell.angle_alpha   90.00
_cell.angle_beta   90.00
_cell.angle_gamma   90.00
#
_symmetry.space_group_name_H-M   'P 1'
#
loop_
_entity.id
_entity.type
_entity.pdbx_description
1 polymer ?
#
loop_
_entity_poly.entity_id
_entity_poly.type
_entity_poly.pdbx_seq_one_letter_code
_entity_poly.pdbx_strand_id
1 'polypeptide(L)'
;MEGHIFSSLIKKEKENIFSIEKIKYPTLSLLISGGHTELILIKKEMDYELLGQTLDDAVGEAYDKTARLLGIPYPGGPEISKLADKFNKQKTKKKL
;
A
#
# COMPACT_ATOMS: atom_id res chain seq x y z
N MET A 1 -9.46 -6.27 -7.62
CA MET A 1 -8.58 -6.79 -6.55
C MET A 1 -7.39 -7.56 -7.14
N GLU A 2 -7.66 -8.57 -7.96
CA GLU A 2 -6.69 -9.50 -8.56
C GLU A 2 -5.60 -8.77 -9.35
N GLY A 3 -5.97 -7.79 -10.19
CA GLY A 3 -4.99 -6.99 -10.92
C GLY A 3 -3.98 -6.29 -10.01
N HIS A 4 -4.42 -5.76 -8.86
CA HIS A 4 -3.51 -5.16 -7.88
C HIS A 4 -2.58 -6.20 -7.25
N ILE A 5 -3.11 -7.37 -6.89
CA ILE A 5 -2.32 -8.48 -6.33
C ILE A 5 -1.27 -8.95 -7.35
N PHE A 6 -1.69 -9.34 -8.54
CA PHE A 6 -0.78 -9.90 -9.55
C PHE A 6 0.21 -8.87 -10.10
N SER A 7 -0.17 -7.59 -10.20
CA SER A 7 0.77 -6.55 -10.66
C SER A 7 2.01 -6.47 -9.78
N SER A 8 1.88 -6.69 -8.47
CA SER A 8 3.00 -6.70 -7.53
C SER A 8 3.93 -7.91 -7.69
N LEU A 9 3.44 -8.98 -8.34
CA LEU A 9 4.20 -10.19 -8.62
C LEU A 9 4.91 -10.13 -9.97
N ILE A 10 4.64 -9.13 -10.82
CA ILE A 10 5.29 -9.02 -12.12
C ILE A 10 6.75 -8.59 -11.93
N LYS A 11 7.67 -9.39 -12.46
CA LYS A 11 9.10 -9.08 -12.55
C LYS A 11 9.49 -8.86 -14.00
N LYS A 12 10.29 -7.82 -14.24
CA LYS A 12 10.92 -7.58 -15.54
C LYS A 12 12.22 -8.39 -15.62
N GLU A 13 12.28 -9.35 -16.53
CA GLU A 13 13.47 -10.18 -16.75
C GLU A 13 14.41 -9.53 -17.76
N LYS A 14 13.85 -9.03 -18.87
CA LYS A 14 14.57 -8.33 -19.95
C LYS A 14 13.69 -7.24 -20.54
N GLU A 15 14.22 -6.50 -21.52
CA GLU A 15 13.42 -5.58 -22.31
C GLU A 15 12.24 -6.31 -22.96
N ASN A 16 11.02 -5.86 -22.67
CA ASN A 16 9.75 -6.46 -23.10
C ASN A 16 9.50 -7.93 -22.69
N ILE A 17 10.24 -8.47 -21.71
CA ILE A 17 10.01 -9.82 -21.17
C ILE A 17 9.68 -9.72 -19.68
N PHE A 18 8.51 -10.23 -19.31
CA PHE A 18 7.98 -10.21 -17.95
C PHE A 18 7.70 -11.63 -17.47
N SER A 19 7.94 -11.88 -16.19
CA SER A 19 7.61 -13.11 -15.49
C SER A 19 6.70 -12.79 -14.30
N ILE A 20 5.92 -13.77 -13.86
CA ILE A 20 5.16 -13.67 -12.60
C ILE A 20 5.96 -14.41 -11.54
N GLU A 21 6.30 -13.71 -10.46
CA GLU A 21 6.95 -14.30 -9.30
C GLU A 21 6.05 -15.37 -8.69
N LYS A 22 6.62 -16.56 -8.49
CA LYS A 22 5.92 -17.65 -7.82
C LYS A 22 5.82 -17.36 -6.32
N ILE A 23 4.58 -17.32 -5.83
CA ILE A 23 4.28 -17.28 -4.40
C ILE A 23 3.97 -18.69 -3.88
N LYS A 24 4.24 -18.91 -2.59
CA LYS A 24 3.83 -20.13 -1.90
C LYS A 24 2.45 -19.93 -1.30
N TYR A 25 1.57 -20.91 -1.47
CA TYR A 25 0.23 -20.90 -0.90
C TYR A 25 0.15 -21.75 0.38
N PRO A 26 -0.74 -21.41 1.33
CA PRO A 26 -1.53 -20.17 1.38
C PRO A 26 -0.65 -18.94 1.68
N THR A 27 -1.06 -17.76 1.23
CA THR A 27 -0.38 -16.48 1.54
C THR A 27 -1.37 -15.37 1.87
N LEU A 28 -0.89 -14.32 2.54
CA LEU A 28 -1.66 -13.12 2.83
C LEU A 28 -1.27 -12.00 1.87
N SER A 29 -2.27 -11.27 1.38
CA SER A 29 -2.11 -10.03 0.63
C SER A 29 -2.73 -8.86 1.41
N LEU A 30 -1.96 -7.80 1.57
CA LEU A 30 -2.42 -6.53 2.13
C LEU A 30 -2.59 -5.54 0.97
N LEU A 31 -3.83 -5.34 0.53
CA LEU A 31 -4.15 -4.43 -0.55
C LEU A 31 -4.40 -3.03 0.00
N ILE A 32 -3.45 -2.12 -0.25
CA ILE A 32 -3.50 -0.73 0.16
C ILE A 32 -3.44 0.19 -1.07
N SER A 33 -4.41 1.08 -1.21
CA SER A 33 -4.43 2.14 -2.24
C SER A 33 -5.23 3.36 -1.76
N GLY A 34 -5.48 4.31 -2.66
CA GLY A 34 -6.40 5.43 -2.39
C GLY A 34 -7.85 5.00 -2.12
N GLY A 35 -8.27 3.81 -2.57
CA GLY A 35 -9.64 3.32 -2.39
C GLY A 35 -9.76 1.91 -1.81
N HIS A 36 -8.65 1.28 -1.42
CA HIS A 36 -8.66 -0.07 -0.84
C HIS A 36 -7.81 -0.10 0.43
N THR A 37 -8.29 -0.79 1.45
CA THR A 37 -7.53 -1.17 2.64
C THR A 37 -8.10 -2.50 3.10
N GLU A 38 -7.55 -3.58 2.53
CA GLU A 38 -8.10 -4.94 2.61
C GLU A 38 -7.00 -5.95 2.95
N LEU A 39 -7.32 -6.93 3.80
CA LEU A 39 -6.48 -8.08 4.13
C LEU A 39 -7.13 -9.34 3.53
N ILE A 40 -6.42 -9.98 2.61
CA ILE A 40 -6.94 -11.07 1.79
C ILE A 40 -6.07 -12.31 1.97
N LEU A 41 -6.69 -13.45 2.27
CA LEU A 41 -6.06 -14.78 2.25
C LEU A 41 -6.16 -15.36 0.84
N ILE A 42 -5.02 -15.67 0.24
CA ILE A 42 -4.93 -16.37 -1.04
C ILE A 42 -4.63 -17.84 -0.74
N LYS A 43 -5.64 -18.71 -0.87
CA LYS A 43 -5.54 -20.14 -0.53
C LYS A 43 -4.83 -20.94 -1.61
N LYS A 44 -5.06 -20.58 -2.86
CA LYS A 44 -4.43 -21.09 -4.08
C LYS A 44 -4.72 -20.08 -5.20
N GLU A 45 -4.19 -20.35 -6.38
CA GLU A 45 -4.43 -19.51 -7.55
C GLU A 45 -5.93 -19.36 -7.81
N MET A 46 -6.39 -18.11 -7.95
CA MET A 46 -7.79 -17.73 -8.13
C MET A 46 -8.74 -18.10 -6.97
N ASP A 47 -8.21 -18.37 -5.77
CA ASP A 47 -9.00 -18.65 -4.56
C ASP A 47 -8.64 -17.65 -3.46
N TYR A 48 -9.54 -16.68 -3.25
CA TYR A 48 -9.36 -15.54 -2.38
C TYR A 48 -10.44 -15.49 -1.29
N GLU A 49 -10.02 -15.22 -0.06
CA GLU A 49 -10.91 -14.98 1.07
C GLU A 49 -10.58 -13.61 1.69
N LEU A 50 -11.55 -12.70 1.69
CA LEU A 50 -11.41 -11.41 2.39
C LEU A 50 -11.48 -11.66 3.90
N LEU A 51 -10.37 -11.41 4.60
CA LEU A 51 -10.30 -11.57 6.05
C LEU A 51 -10.73 -10.30 6.79
N GLY A 52 -10.53 -9.13 6.18
CA GLY A 52 -10.91 -7.86 6.77
C GLY A 52 -10.70 -6.70 5.81
N GLN A 53 -11.45 -5.62 6.03
CA GLN A 53 -11.35 -4.38 5.27
C GLN A 53 -11.66 -3.19 6.18
N THR A 54 -11.27 -1.99 5.75
CA THR A 54 -11.76 -0.76 6.38
C THR A 54 -13.28 -0.67 6.25
N LEU A 55 -13.94 -0.03 7.22
CA LEU A 55 -15.39 0.21 7.20
C LEU A 55 -15.75 1.60 6.63
N ASP A 56 -14.78 2.51 6.61
CA ASP A 56 -14.93 3.90 6.22
C ASP A 56 -13.97 4.25 5.08
N ASP A 57 -12.94 5.05 5.36
CA ASP A 57 -11.99 5.52 4.36
C ASP A 57 -10.85 4.52 4.21
N ALA A 58 -10.39 4.35 2.96
CA ALA A 58 -9.11 3.71 2.72
C ALA A 58 -7.98 4.57 3.30
N VAL A 59 -6.88 3.93 3.69
CA VAL A 59 -5.74 4.64 4.29
C VAL A 59 -5.18 5.75 3.39
N GLY A 60 -5.18 5.55 2.06
CA GLY A 60 -4.76 6.57 1.11
C GLY A 60 -5.67 7.80 1.13
N GLU A 61 -6.99 7.59 1.15
CA GLU A 61 -7.98 8.67 1.28
C GLU A 61 -7.88 9.39 2.63
N ALA A 62 -7.70 8.65 3.72
CA ALA A 62 -7.50 9.24 5.05
C ALA A 62 -6.26 10.15 5.09
N TYR A 63 -5.17 9.73 4.44
CA TYR A 63 -3.96 10.54 4.29
C TYR A 63 -4.21 11.81 3.47
N ASP A 64 -4.89 11.71 2.33
CA ASP A 64 -5.19 12.86 1.47
C ASP A 64 -6.18 13.84 2.13
N LYS A 65 -7.19 13.35 2.86
CA LYS A 65 -8.11 14.18 3.65
C LYS A 65 -7.35 14.93 4.75
N THR A 66 -6.44 14.26 5.44
CA THR A 66 -5.59 14.90 6.46
C THR A 66 -4.70 15.98 5.84
N ALA A 67 -4.07 15.70 4.69
CA ALA A 67 -3.27 16.67 3.96
C ALA A 67 -4.08 17.90 3.56
N ARG A 68 -5.30 17.71 3.06
CA ARG A 68 -6.22 18.80 2.72
C ARG A 68 -6.57 19.67 3.92
N LEU A 69 -6.85 19.08 5.09
CA LEU A 69 -7.10 19.83 6.33
C LEU A 69 -5.90 20.67 6.77
N LEU A 70 -4.68 20.24 6.43
CA LEU A 70 -3.44 20.93 6.71
C LEU A 70 -3.02 21.92 5.61
N GLY A 71 -3.82 22.11 4.56
CA GLY A 71 -3.51 23.01 3.44
C GLY A 71 -2.40 22.49 2.51
N ILE A 72 -2.14 21.18 2.51
CA ILE A 72 -1.16 20.53 1.64
C ILE A 72 -1.83 20.15 0.31
N PRO A 73 -1.21 20.46 -0.85
CA PRO A 73 -1.79 20.15 -2.16
C PRO A 73 -1.77 18.63 -2.44
N TYR A 74 -2.66 18.20 -3.35
CA TYR A 74 -2.74 16.82 -3.82
C TYR A 74 -1.58 16.47 -4.79
N PRO A 75 -1.03 15.23 -4.77
CA PRO A 75 -1.31 14.14 -3.84
C PRO A 75 -0.70 14.41 -2.46
N GLY A 76 -1.55 14.41 -1.43
CA GLY A 76 -1.20 14.86 -0.11
C GLY A 76 -0.57 13.77 0.76
N GLY A 77 -0.97 12.52 0.56
CA GLY A 77 -0.45 11.38 1.33
C GLY A 77 1.07 11.23 1.30
N PRO A 78 1.73 11.26 0.14
CA PRO A 78 3.20 11.24 0.06
C PRO A 78 3.87 12.39 0.81
N GLU A 79 3.28 13.59 0.79
CA GLU A 79 3.83 14.77 1.48
C GLU A 79 3.69 14.64 3.00
N ILE A 80 2.55 14.13 3.50
CA ILE A 80 2.37 13.80 4.92
C ILE A 80 3.45 12.80 5.38
N SER A 81 3.70 11.74 4.61
CA SER A 81 4.72 10.74 4.95
C SER A 81 6.12 11.37 5.02
N LYS A 82 6.49 12.21 4.05
CA LYS A 82 7.78 12.91 4.04
C LYS A 82 7.95 13.84 5.25
N LEU A 83 6.90 14.57 5.63
CA LEU A 83 6.91 15.44 6.80
C LEU A 83 7.08 14.65 8.11
N ALA A 84 6.39 13.52 8.23
CA ALA A 84 6.52 12.62 9.38
C ALA A 84 7.95 12.06 9.50
N ASP A 85 8.54 11.60 8.39
CA ASP A 85 9.93 11.11 8.36
C ASP A 85 10.94 12.19 8.74
N LYS A 86 10.74 13.41 8.22
CA LYS A 86 11.59 14.57 8.55
C LYS A 86 11.51 14.91 10.04
N PHE A 87 10.33 14.83 10.64
CA PHE A 87 10.13 15.04 12.08
C PHE A 87 10.85 13.96 12.90
N ASN A 88 10.68 12.68 12.53
CA ASN A 88 11.33 11.56 13.21
C ASN A 88 12.86 11.69 13.21
N LYS A 89 13.46 12.04 12.06
CA LYS A 89 14.92 12.27 11.96
C LYS A 89 15.41 13.41 12.86
N GLN A 90 14.65 14.50 13.00
CA GLN A 90 14.98 15.61 13.89
C GLN A 90 14.87 15.24 15.36
N LYS A 91 13.83 14.48 15.74
CA LYS A 91 13.61 14.01 17.11
C LYS A 91 14.75 13.09 17.58
N THR A 92 15.23 12.20 16.70
CA THR A 92 16.37 11.33 17.01
C THR A 92 17.66 12.13 17.20
N LYS A 93 17.91 13.16 16.37
CA LYS A 93 19.09 14.05 16.51
C LYS A 93 19.08 14.90 17.78
N LYS A 94 17.91 15.23 18.34
CA LYS A 94 17.80 15.99 19.60
C LYS A 94 17.94 15.12 20.87
N LYS A 95 17.93 13.79 20.73
CA LYS A 95 18.08 12.83 21.83
C LYS A 95 19.51 12.29 22.00
N LEU A 96 20.40 12.59 21.04
CA LEU A 96 21.83 12.32 21.07
C LEU A 96 22.56 13.62 21.42
#